data_AF-A0A1R1IQ66-F1
#
_entry.id   AF-A0A1R1IQ66-F1
#
_cell.length_a   1.000
_cell.length_b   1.000
_cell.length_c   1.000
_cell.angle_alpha   90.00
_cell.angle_beta   90.00
_cell.angle_gamma   90.00
#
_symmetry.space_group_name_H-M   'P 1'
#
loop_
_entity.id
_entity.type
_entity.pdbx_description
1 polymer ?
#
loop_
_entity_poly.entity_id
_entity_poly.type
_entity_poly.pdbx_seq_one_letter_code
_entity_poly.pdbx_strand_id
1 'polypeptide(L)'
;MSLQEMNVLMLKKTGLAAMLGGAALLSGCVSAFAPQTDPTSPLAPRVQQLVDENRQYPRWADFPRSSQPLPGPEQIAGRVATLQGRSAALGAEVARIEWTLNEDPAVFAESINRRIDASQMSPETARTAEEVEAYAEALRQRAKAPPPIDRPRPQ
;
A
#
# COMPACT_ATOMS: atom_id res chain seq x y z
N MET A 1 -4.67 -9.59 60.46
CA MET A 1 -4.41 -8.74 59.29
C MET A 1 -3.37 -9.47 58.45
N SER A 2 -3.79 -10.13 57.37
CA SER A 2 -2.95 -11.15 56.71
C SER A 2 -2.07 -10.52 55.62
N LEU A 3 -0.91 -11.13 55.38
CA LEU A 3 0.08 -10.71 54.37
C LEU A 3 -0.49 -10.59 52.94
N GLN A 4 -1.66 -11.17 52.67
CA GLN A 4 -2.35 -11.06 51.39
C GLN A 4 -2.95 -9.67 51.14
N GLU A 5 -3.37 -8.93 52.17
CA GLU A 5 -3.97 -7.60 51.98
C GLU A 5 -2.93 -6.52 51.62
N MET A 6 -1.67 -6.68 52.03
CA MET A 6 -0.60 -5.72 51.73
C MET A 6 -0.09 -5.78 50.28
N ASN A 7 -0.11 -6.96 49.64
CA ASN A 7 0.37 -7.12 48.25
C ASN A 7 -0.61 -6.55 47.20
N VAL A 8 -1.90 -6.53 47.51
CA VAL A 8 -2.94 -6.05 46.57
C VAL A 8 -2.94 -4.52 46.46
N LEU A 9 -2.62 -3.82 47.55
CA LEU A 9 -2.59 -2.34 47.58
C LEU A 9 -1.36 -1.75 46.88
N MET A 10 -0.21 -2.42 46.93
CA MET A 10 1.02 -1.96 46.26
C MET A 10 0.94 -2.10 44.73
N LEU A 11 0.30 -3.16 44.23
CA LEU A 11 0.15 -3.41 42.79
C LEU A 11 -0.77 -2.38 42.11
N LYS A 12 -1.76 -1.85 42.83
CA LYS A 12 -2.74 -0.90 42.28
C LYS A 12 -2.20 0.54 42.15
N LYS A 13 -1.27 0.94 43.02
CA LYS A 13 -0.67 2.28 42.99
C LYS A 13 0.48 2.42 42.00
N THR A 14 1.25 1.34 41.76
CA THR A 14 2.38 1.36 40.81
C THR A 14 1.93 1.24 39.35
N GLY A 15 0.80 0.58 39.08
CA GLY A 15 0.26 0.46 37.72
C GLY A 15 -0.21 1.78 37.10
N LEU A 16 -0.71 2.72 37.91
CA LEU A 16 -1.25 4.00 37.39
C LEU A 16 -0.15 4.98 36.97
N ALA A 17 0.98 5.00 37.71
CA ALA A 17 2.12 5.86 37.39
C ALA A 17 2.85 5.41 36.10
N ALA A 18 2.91 4.10 35.85
CA ALA A 18 3.51 3.55 34.64
C ALA A 18 2.67 3.83 33.37
N MET A 19 1.34 3.90 33.46
CA MET A 19 0.47 4.24 32.32
C MET A 19 0.55 5.72 31.93
N LEU A 20 0.64 6.64 32.91
CA LEU A 20 0.72 8.08 32.62
C LEU A 20 2.08 8.50 32.04
N GLY A 21 3.18 7.85 32.43
CA GLY A 21 4.51 8.10 31.85
C GLY A 21 4.68 7.54 30.42
N GLY A 22 4.05 6.41 30.11
CA GLY A 22 4.14 5.78 28.79
C GLY A 22 3.39 6.53 27.68
N ALA A 23 2.29 7.20 28.02
CA ALA A 23 1.48 7.96 27.04
C ALA A 23 2.21 9.19 26.47
N ALA A 24 3.09 9.82 27.26
CA ALA A 24 3.86 10.99 26.80
C ALA A 24 4.92 10.61 25.76
N LEU A 25 5.57 9.44 25.90
CA LEU A 25 6.63 8.96 25.00
C LEU A 25 6.12 8.48 23.64
N LEU A 26 4.85 8.07 23.54
CA LEU A 26 4.22 7.66 22.28
C LEU A 26 3.68 8.84 21.45
N SER A 27 3.62 10.05 22.02
CA SER A 27 3.19 11.25 21.30
C SER A 27 4.23 11.80 20.32
N GLY A 28 5.50 11.38 20.45
CA GLY A 28 6.61 11.84 19.62
C GLY A 28 6.50 11.47 18.13
N CYS A 29 5.67 10.48 17.79
CA CYS A 29 5.43 10.11 16.38
C CYS A 29 4.31 10.92 15.72
N VAL A 30 3.54 11.72 16.46
CA VAL A 30 2.43 12.52 15.89
C VAL A 30 2.96 13.79 15.22
N SER A 31 4.07 14.37 15.72
CA SER A 31 4.67 15.58 15.16
C SER A 31 5.39 15.34 13.83
N ALA A 32 5.86 14.12 13.55
CA ALA A 32 6.50 13.77 12.29
C ALA A 32 5.54 13.83 11.08
N PHE A 33 4.23 13.76 11.31
CA PHE A 33 3.18 13.83 10.28
C PHE A 33 2.43 15.17 10.27
N ALA A 34 2.92 16.17 11.00
CA ALA A 34 2.37 17.52 11.01
C ALA A 34 3.43 18.52 10.49
N PRO A 35 3.75 18.50 9.18
CA PRO A 35 4.69 19.46 8.59
C PRO A 35 4.18 20.89 8.84
N GLN A 36 5.01 21.69 9.50
CA GLN A 36 4.70 23.09 9.77
C GLN A 36 5.00 23.92 8.53
N THR A 37 4.06 24.76 8.14
CA THR A 37 4.25 25.72 7.05
C THR A 37 5.30 26.76 7.48
N ASP A 38 6.27 27.08 6.61
CA ASP A 38 7.25 28.13 6.86
C ASP A 38 6.54 29.48 7.07
N PRO A 39 6.68 30.13 8.25
CA PRO A 39 5.99 31.39 8.56
C PRO A 39 6.47 32.59 7.74
N THR A 40 7.62 32.48 7.07
CA THR A 40 8.15 33.55 6.20
C THR A 40 7.63 33.47 4.76
N SER A 41 6.90 32.40 4.41
CA SER A 41 6.37 32.21 3.07
C SER A 41 5.14 33.10 2.82
N PRO A 42 5.07 33.80 1.67
CA PRO A 42 3.88 34.58 1.29
C PRO A 42 2.63 33.71 1.07
N LEU A 43 2.81 32.38 0.90
CA LEU A 43 1.71 31.42 0.74
C LEU A 43 1.25 30.83 2.08
N ALA A 44 1.92 31.13 3.19
CA ALA A 44 1.63 30.53 4.50
C ALA A 44 0.16 30.66 4.93
N PRO A 45 -0.52 31.81 4.77
CA PRO A 45 -1.94 31.94 5.12
C PRO A 45 -2.84 31.02 4.29
N ARG A 46 -2.53 30.86 2.99
CA ARG A 46 -3.33 30.03 2.08
C ARG A 46 -3.14 28.54 2.37
N VAL A 47 -1.92 28.12 2.66
CA VAL A 47 -1.63 26.73 3.05
C VAL A 47 -2.29 26.41 4.39
N GLN A 48 -2.22 27.32 5.37
CA GLN A 48 -2.85 27.13 6.67
C GLN A 48 -4.38 26.99 6.55
N GLN A 49 -5.01 27.84 5.72
CA GLN A 49 -6.44 27.74 5.42
C GLN A 49 -6.80 26.35 4.83
N LEU A 50 -6.04 25.87 3.85
CA LEU A 50 -6.30 24.56 3.22
C LEU A 50 -6.12 23.40 4.21
N VAL A 51 -5.12 23.49 5.08
CA VAL A 51 -4.89 22.49 6.14
C VAL A 51 -6.05 22.50 7.11
N ASP A 52 -6.48 23.66 7.59
CA ASP A 52 -7.57 23.77 8.57
C ASP A 52 -8.92 23.32 7.98
N GLU A 53 -9.19 23.61 6.71
CA GLU A 53 -10.38 23.13 5.98
C GLU A 53 -10.42 21.60 5.80
N ASN A 54 -9.25 20.95 5.69
CA ASN A 54 -9.15 19.50 5.37
C ASN A 54 -8.61 18.65 6.52
N ARG A 55 -8.39 19.23 7.72
CA ARG A 55 -7.83 18.52 8.88
C ARG A 55 -8.79 17.47 9.44
N GLN A 56 -10.10 17.68 9.29
CA GLN A 56 -11.12 16.73 9.74
C GLN A 56 -11.31 15.62 8.70
N TYR A 57 -10.53 14.55 8.85
CA TYR A 57 -10.84 13.29 8.17
C TYR A 57 -12.04 12.62 8.85
N PRO A 58 -12.94 11.98 8.07
CA PRO A 58 -14.00 11.15 8.62
C PRO A 58 -13.40 10.09 9.54
N ARG A 59 -13.95 9.93 10.75
CA ARG A 59 -13.55 8.82 11.63
C ARG A 59 -14.22 7.55 11.13
N TRP A 60 -13.63 6.40 11.43
CA TRP A 60 -14.26 5.10 11.16
C TRP A 60 -15.68 4.98 11.74
N ALA A 61 -15.95 5.65 12.86
CA ALA A 61 -17.27 5.69 13.49
C ALA A 61 -18.31 6.57 12.76
N ASP A 62 -17.84 7.49 11.90
CA ASP A 62 -18.70 8.41 11.15
C ASP A 62 -19.21 7.78 9.85
N PHE A 63 -18.63 6.65 9.42
CA PHE A 63 -19.15 5.89 8.30
C PHE A 63 -20.48 5.22 8.69
N PRO A 64 -21.50 5.27 7.81
CA PRO A 64 -22.77 4.61 8.08
C PRO A 64 -22.53 3.12 8.30
N ARG A 65 -23.03 2.60 9.42
CA ARG A 65 -23.05 1.15 9.64
C ARG A 65 -23.93 0.53 8.58
N SER A 66 -23.46 -0.55 7.97
CA SER A 66 -24.31 -1.36 7.09
C SER A 66 -25.57 -1.76 7.86
N SER A 67 -26.75 -1.44 7.31
CA SER A 67 -28.03 -1.93 7.81
C SER A 67 -28.28 -3.38 7.39
N GLN A 68 -27.52 -3.88 6.42
CA GLN A 68 -27.63 -5.26 5.97
C GLN A 68 -26.79 -6.18 6.86
N PRO A 69 -27.37 -7.31 7.32
CA PRO A 69 -26.61 -8.32 8.03
C PRO A 69 -25.53 -8.89 7.12
N LEU A 70 -24.35 -9.15 7.70
CA LEU A 70 -23.29 -9.84 6.99
C LEU A 70 -23.75 -11.27 6.62
N PRO A 71 -23.29 -11.81 5.48
CA PRO A 71 -23.59 -13.18 5.10
C PRO A 71 -23.07 -14.15 6.17
N GLY A 72 -23.91 -15.10 6.56
CA GLY A 72 -23.52 -16.15 7.49
C GLY A 72 -22.47 -17.11 6.89
N PRO A 73 -21.74 -17.87 7.73
CA PRO A 73 -20.70 -18.79 7.27
C PRO A 73 -21.17 -19.78 6.20
N GLU A 74 -22.35 -20.37 6.36
CA GLU A 74 -22.94 -21.30 5.38
C GLU A 74 -23.19 -20.64 4.02
N GLN A 75 -23.62 -19.37 4.02
CA GLN A 75 -23.83 -18.64 2.77
C GLN A 75 -22.50 -18.36 2.07
N ILE A 76 -21.44 -18.06 2.84
CA ILE A 76 -20.09 -17.89 2.29
C ILE A 76 -19.59 -19.21 1.72
N ALA A 77 -19.74 -20.32 2.45
CA ALA A 77 -19.35 -21.66 2.01
C ALA A 77 -20.06 -22.04 0.70
N GLY A 78 -21.36 -21.80 0.59
CA GLY A 78 -22.13 -22.03 -0.64
C GLY A 78 -21.64 -21.19 -1.84
N ARG A 79 -21.28 -19.91 -1.60
CA ARG A 79 -20.70 -19.04 -2.64
C ARG A 79 -19.33 -19.55 -3.10
N VAL A 80 -18.48 -19.99 -2.17
CA VAL A 80 -17.16 -20.57 -2.48
C VAL A 80 -17.30 -21.87 -3.27
N ALA A 81 -18.18 -22.78 -2.85
CA ALA A 81 -18.44 -24.02 -3.58
C ALA A 81 -18.93 -23.75 -5.01
N THR A 82 -19.84 -22.77 -5.17
CA THR A 82 -20.31 -22.33 -6.49
C THR A 82 -19.16 -21.79 -7.35
N LEU A 83 -18.30 -20.95 -6.78
CA LEU A 83 -17.13 -20.40 -7.48
C LEU A 83 -16.16 -21.50 -7.92
N GLN A 84 -15.88 -22.46 -7.05
CA GLN A 84 -15.03 -23.61 -7.34
C GLN A 84 -15.61 -24.46 -8.48
N GLY A 85 -16.91 -24.74 -8.45
CA GLY A 85 -17.60 -25.46 -9.53
C GLY A 85 -17.51 -24.73 -10.87
N ARG A 86 -17.69 -23.40 -10.89
CA ARG A 86 -17.53 -22.58 -12.11
C ARG A 86 -16.09 -22.57 -12.62
N SER A 87 -15.12 -22.49 -11.71
CA SER A 87 -13.70 -22.54 -12.06
C SER A 87 -13.33 -23.88 -12.71
N ALA A 88 -13.82 -24.99 -12.14
CA ALA A 88 -13.61 -26.32 -12.71
C ALA A 88 -14.26 -26.46 -14.10
N ALA A 89 -15.49 -25.96 -14.27
CA ALA A 89 -16.17 -25.96 -15.57
C ALA A 89 -15.41 -25.12 -16.62
N LEU A 90 -14.97 -23.91 -16.24
CA LEU A 90 -14.14 -23.07 -17.10
C LEU A 90 -12.82 -23.76 -17.46
N GLY A 91 -12.17 -24.43 -16.51
CA GLY A 91 -10.97 -25.22 -16.78
C GLY A 91 -11.21 -26.31 -17.82
N ALA A 92 -12.33 -27.03 -17.73
CA ALA A 92 -12.73 -28.04 -18.71
C ALA A 92 -13.12 -27.44 -20.08
N GLU A 93 -13.65 -26.22 -20.13
CA GLU A 93 -13.89 -25.49 -21.38
C GLU A 93 -12.57 -25.09 -22.02
N VAL A 94 -11.67 -24.45 -21.28
CA VAL A 94 -10.34 -24.03 -21.78
C VAL A 94 -9.51 -25.22 -22.24
N ALA A 95 -9.55 -26.35 -21.52
CA ALA A 95 -8.83 -27.55 -21.89
C ALA A 95 -9.32 -28.19 -23.21
N ARG A 96 -10.55 -27.86 -23.66
CA ARG A 96 -11.10 -28.30 -24.95
C ARG A 96 -10.81 -27.33 -26.08
N ILE A 97 -10.25 -26.15 -25.80
CA ILE A 97 -9.86 -25.20 -26.83
C ILE A 97 -8.62 -25.76 -27.52
N GLU A 98 -8.78 -26.10 -28.80
CA GLU A 98 -7.67 -26.41 -29.68
C GLU A 98 -6.99 -25.09 -30.07
N TRP A 99 -5.85 -24.79 -29.44
CA TRP A 99 -5.08 -23.58 -29.70
C TRP A 99 -4.29 -23.75 -31.00
N THR A 100 -4.88 -23.32 -32.10
CA THR A 100 -4.24 -23.33 -33.41
C THR A 100 -4.01 -21.91 -33.91
N LEU A 101 -2.79 -21.64 -34.37
CA LEU A 101 -2.53 -20.47 -35.18
C LEU A 101 -2.66 -20.89 -36.63
N ASN A 102 -3.80 -20.55 -37.24
CA ASN A 102 -4.16 -20.97 -38.61
C ASN A 102 -3.48 -20.12 -39.70
N GLU A 103 -2.57 -19.22 -39.31
CA GLU A 103 -1.84 -18.32 -40.17
C GLU A 103 -0.35 -18.31 -39.80
N ASP A 104 0.49 -17.72 -40.65
CA ASP A 104 1.92 -17.57 -40.38
C ASP A 104 2.14 -16.76 -39.08
N PRO A 105 2.88 -17.29 -38.08
CA PRO A 105 3.21 -16.57 -36.86
C PRO A 105 3.79 -15.17 -37.08
N ALA A 106 4.59 -14.97 -38.12
CA ALA A 106 5.17 -13.67 -38.43
C ALA A 106 4.09 -12.66 -38.88
N VAL A 107 3.15 -13.11 -39.70
CA VAL A 107 2.03 -12.29 -40.18
C VAL A 107 1.07 -11.93 -39.03
N PHE A 108 0.76 -12.90 -38.16
CA PHE A 108 -0.06 -12.64 -36.98
C PHE A 108 0.61 -11.62 -36.06
N ALA A 109 1.89 -11.79 -35.74
CA ALA A 109 2.63 -10.84 -34.90
C ALA A 109 2.67 -9.44 -35.51
N GLU A 110 2.90 -9.33 -36.82
CA GLU A 110 2.85 -8.04 -37.52
C GLU A 110 1.45 -7.41 -37.46
N SER A 111 0.39 -8.21 -37.58
CA SER A 111 -0.99 -7.73 -37.47
C SER A 111 -1.32 -7.18 -36.08
N ILE A 112 -0.80 -7.82 -35.02
CA ILE A 112 -0.94 -7.35 -33.64
C ILE A 112 -0.16 -6.06 -33.46
N ASN A 113 1.10 -6.01 -33.89
CA ASN A 113 1.93 -4.79 -33.82
C ASN A 113 1.29 -3.61 -34.57
N ARG A 114 0.63 -3.87 -35.70
CA ARG A 114 -0.10 -2.84 -36.45
C ARG A 114 -1.35 -2.35 -35.73
N ARG A 115 -2.04 -3.22 -34.98
CA ARG A 115 -3.22 -2.87 -34.17
C ARG A 115 -2.86 -2.12 -32.89
N ILE A 116 -1.72 -2.46 -32.29
CA ILE A 116 -1.12 -1.74 -31.15
C ILE A 116 -0.34 -0.52 -31.70
N ASP A 117 -0.94 0.20 -32.65
CA ASP A 117 -0.31 1.32 -33.34
C ASP A 117 0.38 2.25 -32.32
N ALA A 118 1.64 2.59 -32.59
CA ALA A 118 2.43 3.47 -31.71
C ALA A 118 1.76 4.84 -31.52
N SER A 119 0.82 5.21 -32.40
CA SER A 119 -0.05 6.39 -32.25
C SER A 119 -1.02 6.33 -31.06
N GLN A 120 -1.34 5.13 -30.56
CA GLN A 120 -2.19 4.88 -29.38
C GLN A 120 -1.38 4.67 -28.10
N MET A 121 -0.08 4.46 -28.21
CA MET A 121 0.82 4.51 -27.06
C MET A 121 1.02 5.97 -26.68
N SER A 122 0.85 6.28 -25.41
CA SER A 122 1.12 7.62 -24.94
C SER A 122 2.62 7.93 -25.14
N PRO A 123 3.01 9.15 -25.56
CA PRO A 123 4.39 9.45 -26.00
C PRO A 123 5.47 9.07 -24.97
N GLU A 124 5.13 9.07 -23.69
CA GLU A 124 6.00 8.64 -22.60
C GLU A 124 6.35 7.14 -22.60
N THR A 125 5.52 6.31 -23.24
CA THR A 125 5.69 4.86 -23.40
C THR A 125 6.31 4.48 -24.75
N ALA A 126 6.31 5.38 -25.73
CA ALA A 126 6.93 5.19 -27.04
C ALA A 126 8.46 5.38 -26.98
N ARG A 127 9.15 4.63 -26.11
CA ARG A 127 10.61 4.61 -26.05
C ARG A 127 11.16 3.65 -27.10
N THR A 128 12.20 4.08 -27.79
CA THR A 128 13.01 3.22 -28.66
C THR A 128 13.73 2.15 -27.83
N ALA A 129 14.16 1.05 -28.48
CA ALA A 129 14.87 -0.02 -27.80
C ALA A 129 16.18 0.48 -27.15
N GLU A 130 16.85 1.41 -27.82
CA GLU A 130 18.05 2.09 -27.33
C GLU A 130 17.78 2.91 -26.06
N GLU A 131 16.66 3.64 -26.00
CA GLU A 131 16.25 4.41 -24.82
C GLU A 131 15.86 3.53 -23.63
N VAL A 132 15.26 2.36 -23.89
CA VAL A 132 14.96 1.38 -22.86
C VAL A 132 16.25 0.81 -22.27
N GLU A 133 17.23 0.47 -23.10
CA GLU A 133 18.52 -0.04 -22.63
C GLU A 133 19.30 1.03 -21.85
N ALA A 134 19.32 2.28 -22.34
CA ALA A 134 19.93 3.39 -21.63
C ALA A 134 19.29 3.65 -20.25
N TYR A 135 17.95 3.54 -20.16
CA TYR A 135 17.23 3.65 -18.90
C TYR A 135 17.55 2.48 -17.95
N ALA A 136 17.63 1.25 -18.47
CA ALA A 136 18.01 0.08 -17.70
C ALA A 136 19.44 0.21 -17.14
N GLU A 137 20.40 0.69 -17.94
CA GLU A 137 21.75 0.98 -17.49
C GLU A 137 21.78 2.05 -16.39
N ALA A 138 21.02 3.14 -16.54
CA ALA A 138 20.91 4.18 -15.51
C ALA A 138 20.37 3.63 -14.17
N LEU A 139 19.40 2.71 -14.22
CA LEU A 139 18.90 2.02 -13.02
C LEU A 139 19.97 1.12 -12.39
N ARG A 140 20.75 0.37 -13.18
CA ARG A 140 21.87 -0.45 -12.67
C ARG A 140 22.90 0.42 -11.95
N GLN A 141 23.25 1.58 -12.51
CA GLN A 141 24.19 2.51 -11.89
C GLN A 141 23.68 3.07 -10.56
N ARG A 142 22.38 3.40 -10.46
CA ARG A 142 21.75 3.84 -9.20
C ARG A 142 21.67 2.75 -8.15
N ALA A 143 21.52 1.50 -8.57
CA ALA A 143 21.48 0.35 -7.67
C ALA A 143 22.86 -0.02 -7.11
N LYS A 144 23.95 0.56 -7.63
CA LYS A 144 25.30 0.35 -7.09
C LYS A 144 25.39 0.95 -5.70
N ALA A 145 25.71 0.11 -4.72
CA ALA A 145 25.83 0.55 -3.33
C ALA A 145 26.85 1.71 -3.21
N PRO A 146 26.55 2.75 -2.42
CA PRO A 146 27.50 3.83 -2.16
C PRO A 146 28.77 3.26 -1.50
N PRO A 147 29.94 3.90 -1.69
CA PRO A 147 31.17 3.44 -1.06
C PRO A 147 31.01 3.41 0.47
N PRO A 148 31.65 2.45 1.16
CA PRO A 148 31.62 2.41 2.62
C PRO A 148 32.14 3.71 3.22
N ILE A 149 31.42 4.25 4.20
CA ILE A 149 31.90 5.38 5.00
C ILE A 149 32.96 4.82 5.96
N ASP A 150 34.18 5.36 5.91
CA ASP A 150 35.23 5.03 6.88
C ASP A 150 34.77 5.43 8.29
N ARG A 151 34.49 4.44 9.12
CA ARG A 151 34.14 4.66 10.53
C ARG A 151 35.43 4.57 11.36
N PRO A 152 35.82 5.62 12.10
CA PRO A 152 36.92 5.50 13.04
C PRO A 152 36.59 4.43 14.09
N ARG A 153 37.53 3.52 14.35
CA ARG A 153 37.37 2.49 15.39
C ARG A 153 37.34 3.18 16.77
N PRO A 154 36.37 2.87 17.64
CA PRO A 154 36.40 3.35 19.01
C PRO A 154 37.61 2.75 19.74
N GLN A 155 38.31 3.58 20.51
CA GLN A 155 39.45 3.19 21.34
C GLN A 155 38.97 2.77 22.73
#